data_AF-A0A2M8A0K3-F1
#
_entry.id   AF-A0A2M8A0K3-F1
#
_cell.length_a   1.000
_cell.length_b   1.000
_cell.length_c   1.000
_cell.angle_alpha   90.00
_cell.angle_beta   90.00
_cell.angle_gamma   90.00
#
_symmetry.space_group_name_H-M   'P 1'
#
loop_
_entity.id
_entity.type
_entity.pdbx_description
1 polymer ?
#
loop_
_entity_poly.entity_id
_entity_poly.type
_entity_poly.pdbx_seq_one_letter_code
_entity_poly.pdbx_strand_id
1 'polypeptide(L)'
;MRKISNRFIIVVAISAMAWCHLSLAETAPNQYCPTIAEIKKNKSAGNWTAQTQAGFWKSYDVSLATNLTRFVGAQWTGEKIGQVTCVYESEQRFTIQGNPTVQPTIPVTLAFHTLTFQPTEGKWKHVKPGVYNCYTEQERDCPFLIHTKSSVGNIYDEAESLKSKAKLDTLQQPTH
;
A
#
# COMPACT_ATOMS: atom_id res chain seq x y z
N MET A 1 51.50 31.48 -54.58
CA MET A 1 50.32 32.31 -54.85
C MET A 1 49.15 31.43 -55.23
N ARG A 2 48.00 31.56 -54.55
CA ARG A 2 46.65 31.03 -54.89
C ARG A 2 46.52 29.49 -54.92
N LYS A 3 45.46 28.84 -54.42
CA LYS A 3 44.21 29.24 -53.78
C LYS A 3 43.70 27.99 -53.04
N ILE A 4 43.44 28.11 -51.73
CA ILE A 4 42.73 27.10 -50.94
C ILE A 4 41.24 27.24 -51.27
N SER A 5 40.58 26.18 -51.75
CA SER A 5 39.12 26.13 -51.88
C SER A 5 38.60 25.10 -50.87
N ASN A 6 38.02 25.65 -49.81
CA ASN A 6 37.45 24.98 -48.66
C ASN A 6 36.08 24.41 -49.05
N ARG A 7 35.89 23.08 -49.05
CA ARG A 7 34.57 22.44 -49.15
C ARG A 7 34.19 21.86 -47.80
N PHE A 8 33.44 22.63 -47.02
CA PHE A 8 32.69 22.13 -45.88
C PHE A 8 31.45 21.40 -46.41
N ILE A 9 31.41 20.08 -46.24
CA ILE A 9 30.18 19.28 -46.35
C ILE A 9 29.75 18.99 -44.92
N ILE A 10 28.73 19.71 -44.44
CA ILE A 10 28.06 19.40 -43.18
C ILE A 10 27.00 18.35 -43.51
N VAL A 11 27.25 17.10 -43.11
CA VAL A 11 26.24 16.05 -43.09
C VAL A 11 25.40 16.27 -41.84
N VAL A 12 24.18 16.78 -42.00
CA VAL A 12 23.20 16.85 -40.91
C VAL A 12 22.62 15.45 -40.74
N ALA A 13 23.10 14.72 -39.73
CA ALA A 13 22.45 13.51 -39.27
C ALA A 13 21.18 13.89 -38.50
N ILE A 14 20.01 13.72 -39.12
CA ILE A 14 18.72 13.80 -38.44
C ILE A 14 18.55 12.48 -37.69
N SER A 15 19.02 12.43 -36.44
CA SER A 15 18.61 11.37 -35.52
C SER A 15 17.17 11.64 -35.11
N ALA A 16 16.24 10.89 -35.70
CA ALA A 16 14.89 10.75 -35.18
C ALA A 16 14.99 10.11 -33.79
N MET A 17 15.05 10.93 -32.74
CA MET A 17 14.84 10.47 -31.38
C MET A 17 13.38 10.06 -31.26
N ALA A 18 13.11 8.78 -31.57
CA ALA A 18 11.92 8.10 -31.10
C ALA A 18 11.98 8.12 -29.57
N TRP A 19 11.29 9.10 -28.97
CA TRP A 19 10.96 9.09 -27.55
C TRP A 19 9.98 7.94 -27.33
N CYS A 20 10.52 6.74 -27.16
CA CYS A 20 9.82 5.66 -26.51
C CYS A 20 9.53 6.13 -25.09
N HIS A 21 8.33 6.66 -24.87
CA HIS A 21 7.74 6.73 -23.55
C HIS A 21 7.54 5.29 -23.07
N LEU A 22 8.59 4.69 -22.50
CA LEU A 22 8.42 3.56 -21.60
C LEU A 22 7.60 4.10 -20.43
N SER A 23 6.29 3.86 -20.45
CA SER A 23 5.50 3.92 -19.23
C SER A 23 6.02 2.79 -18.34
N LEU A 24 6.97 3.09 -17.46
CA LEU A 24 7.20 2.22 -16.32
C LEU A 24 5.86 2.15 -15.58
N ALA A 25 5.21 1.00 -15.64
CA ALA A 25 4.10 0.70 -14.76
C ALA A 25 4.66 0.81 -13.34
N GLU A 26 4.35 1.91 -12.65
CA GLU A 26 4.77 2.12 -11.28
C GLU A 26 4.06 1.07 -10.43
N THR A 27 4.77 -0.02 -10.13
CA THR A 27 4.27 -1.06 -9.25
C THR A 27 4.09 -0.45 -7.88
N ALA A 28 2.85 -0.42 -7.39
CA ALA A 28 2.53 0.08 -6.06
C ALA A 28 3.47 -0.56 -5.02
N PRO A 29 4.04 0.20 -4.08
CA PRO A 29 4.98 -0.34 -3.11
C PRO A 29 4.26 -1.28 -2.13
N ASN A 30 4.93 -2.37 -1.76
CA ASN A 30 4.48 -3.27 -0.70
C ASN A 30 4.30 -2.50 0.62
N GLN A 31 3.15 -2.72 1.23
CA GLN A 31 2.79 -2.24 2.57
C GLN A 31 2.74 -3.41 3.54
N TYR A 32 2.87 -3.10 4.82
CA TYR A 32 2.95 -4.08 5.90
C TYR A 32 2.11 -3.64 7.09
N CYS A 33 1.84 -4.60 7.98
CA CYS A 33 1.26 -4.33 9.28
C CYS A 33 2.17 -3.37 10.08
N PRO A 34 1.59 -2.48 10.92
CA PRO A 34 2.37 -1.62 11.79
C PRO A 34 3.19 -2.46 12.78
N THR A 35 4.40 -2.00 13.08
CA THR A 35 5.17 -2.55 14.19
C THR A 35 4.53 -2.15 15.52
N ILE A 36 4.77 -2.91 16.59
CA ILE A 36 4.27 -2.60 17.94
C ILE A 36 4.66 -1.18 18.39
N ALA A 37 5.84 -0.69 17.99
CA ALA A 37 6.32 0.65 18.32
C ALA A 37 5.50 1.78 17.66
N GLU A 38 4.84 1.52 16.53
CA GLU A 38 3.99 2.49 15.83
C GLU A 38 2.56 2.52 16.39
N ILE A 39 2.17 1.48 17.14
CA ILE A 39 0.82 1.31 17.65
C ILE A 39 0.68 1.99 19.02
N LYS A 40 -0.37 2.79 19.18
CA LYS A 40 -0.68 3.54 20.40
C LYS A 40 -2.09 3.25 20.86
N LYS A 41 -2.25 3.02 22.17
CA LYS A 41 -3.56 2.95 22.80
C LYS A 41 -4.13 4.36 22.95
N ASN A 42 -5.31 4.59 22.41
CA ASN A 42 -6.08 5.77 22.69
C ASN A 42 -6.65 5.65 24.11
N LYS A 43 -6.19 6.51 25.03
CA LYS A 43 -6.59 6.44 26.45
C LYS A 43 -8.04 6.84 26.70
N SER A 44 -8.66 7.66 25.84
CA SER A 44 -10.06 8.07 26.01
C SER A 44 -11.02 7.05 25.41
N ALA A 45 -10.71 6.52 24.22
CA ALA A 45 -11.56 5.53 23.54
C ALA A 45 -11.28 4.08 23.94
N GLY A 46 -10.12 3.80 24.56
CA GLY A 46 -9.71 2.45 24.96
C GLY A 46 -9.30 1.53 23.80
N ASN A 47 -9.31 2.02 22.56
CA ASN A 47 -8.92 1.28 21.36
C ASN A 47 -7.46 1.54 20.97
N TRP A 48 -6.94 0.76 20.03
CA TRP A 48 -5.57 0.88 19.51
C TRP A 48 -5.59 1.52 18.13
N THR A 49 -4.59 2.37 17.85
CA THR A 49 -4.46 3.05 16.56
C THR A 49 -2.99 3.11 16.14
N ALA A 50 -2.75 3.14 14.84
CA ALA A 50 -1.43 3.43 14.28
C ALA A 50 -1.57 4.31 13.04
N GLN A 51 -0.62 5.22 12.84
CA GLN A 51 -0.48 5.98 11.61
C GLN A 51 0.88 5.63 11.01
N THR A 52 0.87 4.88 9.91
CA THR A 52 2.08 4.52 9.17
C THR A 52 2.15 5.32 7.88
N GLN A 53 3.24 5.14 7.12
CA GLN A 53 3.34 5.67 5.76
C GLN A 53 2.25 5.09 4.84
N ALA A 54 1.83 3.84 5.07
CA ALA A 54 0.75 3.20 4.32
C ALA A 54 -0.61 3.88 4.54
N GLY A 55 -0.86 4.32 5.78
CA GLY A 55 -2.13 4.95 6.16
C GLY A 55 -2.51 4.68 7.62
N PHE A 56 -3.81 4.84 7.89
CA PHE A 56 -4.37 4.75 9.23
C PHE A 56 -4.87 3.34 9.57
N TRP A 57 -4.62 2.93 10.81
CA TRP A 57 -5.01 1.65 11.39
C TRP A 57 -5.77 1.88 12.68
N LYS A 58 -6.79 1.06 12.94
CA LYS A 58 -7.50 1.09 14.22
C LYS A 58 -8.07 -0.26 14.64
N SER A 59 -8.18 -0.47 15.94
CA SER A 59 -9.05 -1.49 16.50
C SER A 59 -10.45 -0.90 16.68
N TYR A 60 -11.46 -1.73 16.44
CA TYR A 60 -12.85 -1.34 16.66
C TYR A 60 -13.30 -1.61 18.09
N ASP A 61 -12.73 -2.64 18.72
CA ASP A 61 -13.06 -3.02 20.09
C ASP A 61 -12.23 -2.26 21.12
N VAL A 62 -12.84 -2.05 22.29
CA VAL A 62 -12.16 -1.59 23.50
C VAL A 62 -11.26 -2.70 24.02
N SER A 63 -10.00 -2.37 24.30
CA SER A 63 -9.01 -3.33 24.77
C SER A 63 -8.69 -3.10 26.25
N LEU A 64 -8.78 -4.16 27.06
CA LEU A 64 -8.28 -4.13 28.44
C LEU A 64 -6.75 -4.21 28.52
N ALA A 65 -6.10 -4.74 27.48
CA ALA A 65 -4.66 -4.87 27.42
C ALA A 65 -3.95 -3.53 27.65
N THR A 66 -2.86 -3.55 28.42
CA THR A 66 -1.99 -2.40 28.62
C THR A 66 -0.87 -2.37 27.58
N ASN A 67 -0.45 -3.52 27.07
CA ASN A 67 0.61 -3.63 26.07
C ASN A 67 0.22 -4.62 24.97
N LEU A 68 0.76 -4.38 23.78
CA LEU A 68 0.88 -5.40 22.74
C LEU A 68 2.24 -6.06 22.89
N THR A 69 2.29 -7.38 22.72
CA THR A 69 3.50 -8.17 22.98
C THR A 69 4.13 -8.68 21.71
N ARG A 70 3.32 -9.17 20.75
CA ARG A 70 3.82 -9.85 19.57
C ARG A 70 2.84 -9.76 18.40
N PHE A 71 3.36 -9.65 17.18
CA PHE A 71 2.60 -9.84 15.95
C PHE A 71 2.36 -11.34 15.69
N VAL A 72 1.12 -11.72 15.42
CA VAL A 72 0.71 -13.13 15.22
C VAL A 72 0.51 -13.44 13.74
N GLY A 73 0.11 -12.44 12.97
CA GLY A 73 -0.24 -12.60 11.58
C GLY A 73 -1.25 -11.56 11.11
N ALA A 74 -1.69 -11.74 9.88
CA ALA A 74 -2.68 -10.88 9.25
C ALA A 74 -3.74 -11.71 8.53
N GLN A 75 -4.92 -11.11 8.39
CA GLN A 75 -6.02 -11.62 7.60
C GLN A 75 -6.39 -10.59 6.54
N TRP A 76 -6.68 -11.06 5.35
CA TRP A 76 -7.26 -10.27 4.29
C TRP A 76 -8.63 -10.84 3.95
N THR A 77 -9.62 -9.97 3.79
CA THR A 77 -10.99 -10.37 3.44
C THR A 77 -11.57 -9.49 2.32
N GLY A 78 -12.14 -10.10 1.29
CA GLY A 78 -12.67 -9.40 0.11
C GLY A 78 -12.71 -10.29 -1.12
N GLU A 79 -12.86 -9.72 -2.32
CA GLU A 79 -12.76 -10.48 -3.58
C GLU A 79 -11.46 -10.17 -4.33
N LYS A 80 -11.44 -9.09 -5.11
CA LYS A 80 -10.21 -8.54 -5.70
C LYS A 80 -9.65 -7.35 -4.90
N ILE A 81 -10.56 -6.72 -4.16
CA ILE A 81 -10.33 -5.59 -3.28
C ILE A 81 -10.96 -5.94 -1.94
N GLY A 82 -10.27 -5.61 -0.85
CA GLY A 82 -10.65 -6.08 0.47
C GLY A 82 -10.01 -5.30 1.61
N GLN A 83 -10.23 -5.77 2.82
CA GLN A 83 -9.68 -5.20 4.05
C GLN A 83 -8.60 -6.10 4.62
N VAL A 84 -7.47 -5.48 5.00
CA VAL A 84 -6.42 -6.11 5.81
C VAL A 84 -6.70 -5.87 7.29
N THR A 85 -6.55 -6.92 8.09
CA THR A 85 -6.58 -6.89 9.55
C THR A 85 -5.33 -7.57 10.10
N CYS A 86 -4.55 -6.84 10.89
CA CYS A 86 -3.36 -7.36 11.58
C CYS A 86 -3.75 -7.82 12.99
N VAL A 87 -3.14 -8.91 13.46
CA VAL A 87 -3.47 -9.54 14.76
C VAL A 87 -2.23 -9.50 15.66
N TYR A 88 -2.42 -9.01 16.88
CA TYR A 88 -1.38 -8.89 17.88
C TYR A 88 -1.80 -9.58 19.17
N GLU A 89 -0.89 -10.33 19.77
CA GLU A 89 -1.00 -10.75 21.16
C GLU A 89 -0.90 -9.53 22.07
N SER A 90 -1.58 -9.61 23.20
CA SER A 90 -1.73 -8.51 24.12
C SER A 90 -1.71 -9.01 25.57
N GLU A 91 -1.30 -8.14 26.48
CA GLU A 91 -1.26 -8.43 27.91
C GLU A 91 -1.74 -7.24 28.73
N GLN A 92 -2.26 -7.55 29.93
CA GLN A 92 -2.60 -6.59 30.95
C GLN A 92 -1.56 -6.66 32.07
N ARG A 93 -0.91 -5.52 32.34
CA ARG A 93 -0.01 -5.33 33.49
C ARG A 93 -0.72 -4.51 34.56
N PHE A 94 -0.75 -5.02 35.78
CA PHE A 94 -1.36 -4.37 36.93
C PHE A 94 -0.65 -4.80 38.21
N THR A 95 -0.93 -4.11 39.32
CA THR A 95 -0.29 -4.39 40.61
C THR A 95 -1.29 -5.01 41.57
N ILE A 96 -0.98 -6.19 42.12
CA ILE A 96 -1.73 -6.80 43.22
C ILE A 96 -0.84 -6.76 44.46
N GLN A 97 -1.32 -6.10 45.53
CA GLN A 97 -0.61 -6.06 46.83
C GLN A 97 0.85 -5.60 46.71
N GLY A 98 1.13 -4.62 45.85
CA GLY A 98 2.47 -4.11 45.58
C GLY A 98 3.30 -4.93 44.59
N ASN A 99 2.81 -6.09 44.13
CA ASN A 99 3.53 -6.95 43.20
C ASN A 99 3.05 -6.76 41.74
N PRO A 100 3.96 -6.57 40.77
CA PRO A 100 3.60 -6.49 39.36
C PRO A 100 3.11 -7.85 38.88
N THR A 101 1.91 -7.86 38.30
CA THR A 101 1.26 -9.03 37.71
C THR A 101 1.04 -8.80 36.23
N VAL A 102 1.28 -9.82 35.41
CA VAL A 102 1.06 -9.80 33.96
C VAL A 102 0.10 -10.92 33.60
N GLN A 103 -0.95 -10.59 32.86
CA GLN A 103 -1.94 -11.55 32.39
C GLN A 103 -2.13 -11.41 30.88
N PRO A 104 -2.01 -12.50 30.10
CA PRO A 104 -2.38 -12.48 28.68
C PRO A 104 -3.86 -12.09 28.51
N THR A 105 -4.15 -11.31 27.48
CA THR A 105 -5.51 -10.87 27.15
C THR A 105 -5.91 -11.30 25.74
N ILE A 106 -7.15 -11.00 25.36
CA ILE A 106 -7.66 -11.28 24.01
C ILE A 106 -6.79 -10.55 22.98
N PRO A 107 -6.41 -11.20 21.86
CA PRO A 107 -5.65 -10.56 20.80
C PRO A 107 -6.31 -9.28 20.31
N VAL A 108 -5.49 -8.28 20.01
CA VAL A 108 -5.93 -7.02 19.43
C VAL A 108 -5.87 -7.12 17.92
N THR A 109 -6.96 -6.76 17.27
CA THR A 109 -7.05 -6.68 15.82
C THR A 109 -6.97 -5.22 15.37
N LEU A 110 -6.09 -4.93 14.41
CA LEU A 110 -5.97 -3.63 13.77
C LEU A 110 -6.42 -3.74 12.32
N ALA A 111 -7.54 -3.11 12.00
CA ALA A 111 -8.02 -3.01 10.64
C ALA A 111 -7.36 -1.82 9.94
N PHE A 112 -6.91 -2.05 8.71
CA PHE A 112 -6.46 -0.97 7.84
C PHE A 112 -7.66 -0.17 7.33
N HIS A 113 -7.55 1.14 7.34
CA HIS A 113 -8.68 2.00 6.95
C HIS A 113 -8.92 2.02 5.43
N THR A 114 -7.88 1.78 4.64
CA THR A 114 -7.96 1.79 3.18
C THR A 114 -8.14 0.37 2.65
N LEU A 115 -8.91 0.24 1.57
CA LEU A 115 -9.04 -1.03 0.86
C LEU A 115 -7.75 -1.38 0.12
N THR A 116 -7.39 -2.66 0.13
CA THR A 116 -6.17 -3.18 -0.47
C THR A 116 -6.51 -4.15 -1.58
N PHE A 117 -5.57 -4.36 -2.49
CA PHE A 117 -5.66 -5.46 -3.44
C PHE A 117 -5.55 -6.80 -2.71
N GLN A 118 -6.11 -7.83 -3.34
CA GLN A 118 -5.89 -9.21 -2.92
C GLN A 118 -4.38 -9.50 -2.88
N PRO A 119 -3.85 -10.06 -1.78
CA PRO A 119 -2.44 -10.39 -1.70
C PRO A 119 -2.09 -11.54 -2.66
N THR A 120 -0.96 -11.40 -3.35
CA THR A 120 -0.45 -12.39 -4.32
C THR A 120 0.94 -12.93 -3.96
N GLU A 121 1.60 -12.35 -2.96
CA GLU A 121 2.99 -12.67 -2.59
C GLU A 121 3.12 -12.98 -1.09
N GLY A 122 4.33 -13.28 -0.61
CA GLY A 122 4.61 -13.50 0.81
C GLY A 122 4.01 -14.81 1.37
N LYS A 123 3.67 -14.81 2.67
CA LYS A 123 3.15 -16.00 3.39
C LYS A 123 1.62 -16.08 3.41
N TRP A 124 0.93 -15.33 2.56
CA TRP A 124 -0.51 -15.37 2.45
C TRP A 124 -1.00 -16.74 1.93
N LYS A 125 -1.96 -17.34 2.62
CA LYS A 125 -2.60 -18.60 2.26
C LYS A 125 -4.10 -18.39 2.10
N HIS A 126 -4.64 -18.79 0.96
CA HIS A 126 -6.09 -18.83 0.74
C HIS A 126 -6.71 -19.87 1.68
N VAL A 127 -7.72 -19.47 2.45
CA VAL A 127 -8.40 -20.33 3.43
C VAL A 127 -9.77 -20.75 2.92
N LYS A 128 -10.54 -19.79 2.41
CA LYS A 128 -11.88 -19.97 1.84
C LYS A 128 -12.18 -18.78 0.91
N PRO A 129 -13.22 -18.87 0.05
CA PRO A 129 -13.56 -17.79 -0.85
C PRO A 129 -13.56 -16.42 -0.16
N GLY A 130 -12.71 -15.55 -0.67
CA GLY A 130 -12.54 -14.19 -0.18
C GLY A 130 -11.83 -14.03 1.17
N VAL A 131 -11.10 -15.04 1.64
CA VAL A 131 -10.33 -14.98 2.88
C VAL A 131 -8.93 -15.56 2.69
N TYR A 132 -7.93 -14.75 3.03
CA TYR A 132 -6.52 -15.12 3.05
C TYR A 132 -5.95 -14.86 4.43
N ASN A 133 -5.19 -15.81 4.97
CA ASN A 133 -4.49 -15.66 6.24
C ASN A 133 -2.99 -15.74 6.01
N CYS A 134 -2.25 -14.84 6.65
CA CYS A 134 -0.80 -14.85 6.72
C CYS A 134 -0.40 -15.13 8.17
N TYR A 135 0.07 -16.34 8.44
CA TYR A 135 0.49 -16.77 9.78
C TYR A 135 2.01 -16.68 9.90
N THR A 136 2.50 -15.73 10.70
CA THR A 136 3.93 -15.46 10.89
C THR A 136 4.14 -14.46 12.03
N GLU A 137 5.32 -14.48 12.63
CA GLU A 137 5.72 -13.57 13.71
C GLU A 137 6.42 -12.30 13.19
N GLN A 138 6.49 -12.11 11.87
CA GLN A 138 7.18 -10.99 11.23
C GLN A 138 6.25 -10.26 10.25
N GLU A 139 5.97 -8.98 10.50
CA GLU A 139 5.04 -8.17 9.69
C GLU A 139 5.42 -8.14 8.21
N ARG A 140 6.73 -8.12 7.93
CA ARG A 140 7.32 -8.10 6.58
C ARG A 140 7.00 -9.32 5.72
N ASP A 141 6.57 -10.43 6.33
CA ASP A 141 6.22 -11.65 5.61
C ASP A 141 4.80 -11.62 5.02
N CYS A 142 4.02 -10.59 5.37
CA CYS A 142 2.64 -10.39 4.92
C CYS A 142 2.49 -9.11 4.07
N PRO A 143 3.23 -8.96 2.95
CA PRO A 143 3.11 -7.78 2.09
C PRO A 143 1.70 -7.69 1.50
N PHE A 144 1.20 -6.48 1.34
CA PHE A 144 -0.01 -6.20 0.58
C PHE A 144 0.13 -4.90 -0.22
N LEU A 145 -0.69 -4.76 -1.25
CA LEU A 145 -0.68 -3.59 -2.12
C LEU A 145 -1.90 -2.73 -1.89
N ILE A 146 -1.71 -1.41 -1.93
CA ILE A 146 -2.78 -0.43 -1.83
C ILE A 146 -2.97 0.27 -3.17
N HIS A 147 -4.18 0.71 -3.47
CA HIS A 147 -4.37 1.64 -4.57
C HIS A 147 -3.96 3.04 -4.11
N THR A 148 -2.71 3.41 -4.36
CA THR A 148 -2.32 4.81 -4.38
C THR A 148 -2.92 5.40 -5.65
N LYS A 149 -3.81 6.40 -5.52
CA LYS A 149 -4.03 7.30 -6.65
C LYS A 149 -2.70 8.01 -6.87
N SER A 150 -2.17 7.96 -8.09
CA SER A 150 -1.07 8.84 -8.47
C SER A 150 -1.44 10.26 -8.05
N SER A 151 -0.50 10.99 -7.45
CA SER A 151 -0.65 12.42 -7.23
C SER A 151 -1.02 13.03 -8.57
N VAL A 152 -2.29 13.41 -8.75
CA VAL A 152 -2.75 14.10 -9.94
C VAL A 152 -1.95 15.41 -10.00
N GLY A 153 -0.96 15.47 -10.89
CA GLY A 153 -0.47 16.75 -11.37
C GLY A 153 -1.66 17.55 -11.87
N ASN A 154 -1.65 18.87 -11.67
CA ASN A 154 -2.71 19.83 -11.99
C ASN A 154 -3.97 19.20 -12.64
N ILE A 155 -5.06 19.08 -11.87
CA ILE A 155 -6.32 18.42 -12.27
C ILE A 155 -6.84 18.89 -13.64
N TYR A 156 -6.51 20.12 -14.04
CA TYR A 156 -6.84 20.65 -15.36
C TYR A 156 -6.14 19.89 -16.51
N ASP A 157 -4.88 19.52 -16.35
CA ASP A 157 -4.08 18.80 -17.35
C ASP A 157 -4.59 17.37 -17.53
N GLU A 158 -5.00 16.72 -16.43
CA GLU A 158 -5.59 15.38 -16.51
C GLU A 158 -6.98 15.42 -17.16
N ALA A 159 -7.80 16.43 -16.85
CA ALA A 159 -9.09 16.63 -17.50
C ALA A 159 -8.96 16.91 -19.01
N GLU A 160 -7.94 17.64 -19.44
CA GLU A 160 -7.64 17.84 -20.87
C GLU A 160 -7.21 16.55 -21.57
N SER A 161 -6.38 15.73 -20.91
CA SER A 161 -5.92 14.44 -21.44
C SER A 161 -7.06 13.41 -21.64
N LEU A 162 -8.12 13.49 -20.81
CA LEU A 162 -9.29 12.63 -20.95
C LEU A 162 -10.20 13.07 -22.10
N LYS A 163 -10.33 14.38 -22.32
CA LYS A 163 -11.08 14.92 -23.48
C LYS A 163 -10.44 14.51 -24.80
N SER A 164 -9.10 14.49 -24.87
CA SER A 164 -8.39 14.10 -26.09
C SER A 164 -8.48 12.58 -26.37
N LYS A 165 -8.41 11.73 -25.34
CA LYS A 165 -8.63 10.27 -25.46
C LYS A 165 -10.05 9.91 -25.93
N ALA A 166 -11.08 10.55 -25.36
CA ALA A 166 -12.46 10.33 -25.78
C ALA A 166 -12.67 10.65 -27.28
N LYS A 167 -11.99 11.69 -27.79
CA LYS A 167 -12.05 12.08 -29.20
C LYS A 167 -11.34 11.10 -30.14
N LEU A 168 -10.32 10.38 -29.66
CA LEU A 168 -9.61 9.37 -30.45
C LEU A 168 -10.43 8.09 -30.59
N ASP A 169 -11.12 7.66 -29.53
CA ASP A 169 -11.99 6.48 -29.55
C ASP A 169 -13.25 6.68 -30.40
N THR A 170 -13.70 7.94 -30.58
CA THR A 170 -14.84 8.23 -31.46
C THR A 170 -14.47 8.18 -32.95
N LEU A 171 -13.18 8.17 -33.29
CA LEU A 171 -12.67 8.10 -34.67
C LEU A 171 -12.29 6.67 -35.11
N GLN A 172 -12.37 5.69 -34.21
CA GLN A 172 -12.08 4.26 -34.48
C GLN A 172 -13.35 3.39 -34.49
N GLN A 173 -14.52 3.97 -34.75
CA GLN A 173 -15.73 3.17 -34.91
C GLN A 173 -15.63 2.30 -36.18
N PRO A 174 -15.76 0.96 -36.08
CA PRO A 174 -15.64 0.09 -37.24
C PRO A 174 -16.85 0.29 -38.16
N THR A 175 -16.60 0.67 -39.41
CA THR A 175 -17.58 0.57 -40.49
C THR A 175 -17.92 -0.90 -40.70
N HIS A 176 -19.17 -1.28 -40.40
CA HIS A 176 -19.78 -2.54 -40.79
C HIS A 176 -20.51 -2.38 -42.14
#